data_AF-A0AA94LLY8-F1
#
_entry.id   AF-A0AA94LLY8-F1
#
_cell.length_a   1.000
_cell.length_b   1.000
_cell.length_c   1.000
_cell.angle_alpha   90.00
_cell.angle_beta   90.00
_cell.angle_gamma   90.00
#
_symmetry.space_group_name_H-M   'P 1'
#
loop_
_entity.id
_entity.type
_entity.pdbx_description
1 polymer ?
#
loop_
_entity_poly.entity_id
_entity_poly.type
_entity_poly.pdbx_seq_one_letter_code
_entity_poly.pdbx_strand_id
1 'polypeptide(L)'
;MDRNSQEKKDRNRELIGESFEIIGNQALCTCTNGSKPASLSVVSQQKYYCNGAAKLIATNGDKDTRSLNFGNCKARNNSPCMAVIQWNQFYDKILIGKSLCPLTMKSEGTCVCGGKITFKTSGQQVMITPPLSMREAGTVVYSNPLFKKEDIKTVQKKEQKKSDTPLTQYSKNTFVNSVRVNGTVNVSLKVHGNEKLLFVHTLTRDADPSTPVKWDVTHNGKDILVGLLEPPLRSFFTEEGEYKVFAYVQNRGSKRGGGYVTLTVSEPKFVSLEWKDANEKKTRYMGRRHVVYAHTKFEGTGDIPVEARFYYKSLNGKQYLTNFAPLRIEQDGMAKIELSLTSSQVEEIKKVPIEKTLIYMELISKEWVKDLKLSKKTPIEYTDKEDITSIAFYRDKDCKEAIKGFVESGQTIYARVTTRGLDDSYITLLVCRHDMEKEEGANLYGGVYLVSGDTNSHGIAILEIKTDTT
;
A
#
# COMPACT_ATOMS: atom_id res chain seq x y z
N MET A 1 54.34 -23.85 22.72
CA MET A 1 54.09 -22.41 22.70
C MET A 1 53.08 -22.15 21.60
N ASP A 2 51.81 -22.16 21.98
CA ASP A 2 50.69 -22.36 21.07
C ASP A 2 50.37 -21.12 20.25
N ARG A 3 50.50 -21.25 18.92
CA ARG A 3 50.07 -20.29 17.89
C ARG A 3 48.55 -20.28 17.68
N ASN A 4 47.76 -20.69 18.67
CA ASN A 4 46.31 -20.85 18.57
C ASN A 4 45.52 -19.77 19.35
N SER A 5 46.22 -18.79 19.92
CA SER A 5 45.63 -17.71 20.73
C SER A 5 45.44 -16.39 19.96
N GLN A 6 46.03 -16.24 18.77
CA GLN A 6 45.89 -15.01 17.97
C GLN A 6 44.84 -15.13 16.83
N GLU A 7 44.56 -16.34 16.33
CA GLU A 7 43.57 -16.56 15.24
C GLU A 7 42.10 -16.56 15.69
N LYS A 8 41.83 -16.35 16.98
CA LYS A 8 40.47 -16.25 17.53
C LYS A 8 39.95 -14.81 17.67
N LYS A 9 40.73 -13.79 17.27
CA LYS A 9 40.34 -12.37 17.38
C LYS A 9 39.72 -11.74 16.12
N ASP A 10 39.78 -12.40 14.96
CA ASP A 10 39.25 -11.85 13.70
C ASP A 10 38.00 -12.59 13.16
N ARG A 11 37.39 -13.48 13.96
CA ARG A 11 36.09 -14.06 13.64
C ARG A 11 35.01 -13.42 14.52
N ASN A 12 34.10 -12.73 13.83
CA ASN A 12 33.06 -11.87 14.38
C ASN A 12 33.63 -10.59 14.98
N ARG A 13 33.67 -9.52 14.18
CA ARG A 13 33.45 -8.18 14.72
C ARG A 13 32.05 -8.20 15.34
N GLU A 14 32.04 -8.59 16.60
CA GLU A 14 31.16 -8.08 17.63
C GLU A 14 30.40 -6.84 17.16
N LEU A 15 29.12 -7.04 16.81
CA LEU A 15 28.08 -6.02 16.85
C LEU A 15 27.83 -5.65 18.33
N ILE A 16 28.90 -5.25 19.02
CA ILE A 16 28.84 -4.67 20.35
C ILE A 16 28.54 -3.18 20.14
N GLY A 17 27.29 -2.81 20.42
CA GLY A 17 26.90 -1.68 21.28
C GLY A 17 27.53 -0.28 21.14
N GLU A 18 28.33 0.04 20.11
CA GLU A 18 29.07 1.31 20.09
C GLU A 18 28.69 2.28 18.95
N SER A 19 27.86 1.89 17.99
CA SER A 19 27.40 2.82 16.95
C SER A 19 26.29 3.76 17.46
N PHE A 20 26.46 5.05 17.21
CA PHE A 20 25.47 6.10 17.49
C PHE A 20 24.36 6.12 16.42
N GLU A 21 23.78 4.97 16.13
CA GLU A 21 22.82 4.80 15.04
C GLU A 21 21.38 5.01 15.53
N ILE A 22 20.59 5.79 14.79
CA ILE A 22 19.23 6.17 15.16
C ILE A 22 18.24 4.99 14.97
N ILE A 23 17.27 4.95 15.87
CA ILE A 23 15.96 4.29 15.83
C ILE A 23 15.15 4.44 14.53
N GLY A 24 15.14 3.52 13.56
CA GLY A 24 14.23 3.58 12.40
C GLY A 24 12.97 2.71 12.55
N ASN A 25 11.88 3.08 11.87
CA ASN A 25 10.69 2.23 11.76
C ASN A 25 11.02 0.83 11.24
N GLN A 26 10.36 -0.19 11.78
CA GLN A 26 10.63 -1.62 11.57
C GLN A 26 11.95 -2.14 12.17
N ALA A 27 12.61 -1.38 13.05
CA ALA A 27 13.73 -1.90 13.83
C ALA A 27 13.32 -3.14 14.64
N LEU A 28 14.17 -4.16 14.60
CA LEU A 28 13.92 -5.39 15.32
C LEU A 28 14.42 -5.25 16.76
N CYS A 29 13.57 -5.54 17.73
CA CYS A 29 13.94 -5.55 19.14
C CYS A 29 13.42 -6.80 19.84
N THR A 30 14.01 -7.12 20.97
CA THR A 30 13.68 -8.32 21.76
C THR A 30 13.39 -7.94 23.20
N CYS A 31 12.41 -8.60 23.82
CA CYS A 31 12.12 -8.50 25.24
C CYS A 31 12.52 -9.79 25.95
N THR A 32 13.19 -9.71 27.09
CA THR A 32 13.61 -10.90 27.88
C THR A 32 12.44 -11.80 28.30
N ASN A 33 11.26 -11.20 28.50
CA ASN A 33 10.03 -11.93 28.86
C ASN A 33 9.12 -12.24 27.67
N GLY A 34 9.46 -11.76 26.47
CA GLY A 34 8.68 -12.00 25.26
C GLY A 34 8.95 -13.38 24.63
N SER A 35 7.96 -13.93 23.94
CA SER A 35 8.10 -15.21 23.23
C SER A 35 8.72 -15.06 21.84
N LYS A 36 8.71 -13.85 21.26
CA LYS A 36 9.31 -13.57 19.95
C LYS A 36 9.85 -12.14 19.86
N PRO A 37 10.82 -11.88 18.95
CA PRO A 37 11.21 -10.52 18.58
C PRO A 37 10.02 -9.71 18.05
N ALA A 38 10.06 -8.39 18.23
CA ALA A 38 9.06 -7.45 17.73
C ALA A 38 9.69 -6.44 16.77
N SER A 39 8.99 -6.14 15.68
CA SER A 39 9.32 -5.02 14.81
C SER A 39 8.69 -3.75 15.37
N LEU A 40 9.50 -2.74 15.64
CA LEU A 40 9.05 -1.46 16.18
C LEU A 40 8.25 -0.68 15.14
N SER A 41 7.02 -0.31 15.49
CA SER A 41 6.17 0.60 14.72
C SER A 41 6.24 2.01 15.32
N VAL A 42 6.66 2.98 14.53
CA VAL A 42 6.72 4.39 14.97
C VAL A 42 5.32 5.00 14.89
N VAL A 43 4.76 5.32 16.05
CA VAL A 43 3.43 5.95 16.20
C VAL A 43 3.51 7.31 16.89
N SER A 44 4.64 7.61 17.52
CA SER A 44 4.88 8.84 18.29
C SER A 44 4.95 10.11 17.43
N GLN A 45 5.27 9.98 16.13
CA GLN A 45 5.47 11.10 15.21
C GLN A 45 5.29 10.67 13.74
N GLN A 46 5.02 11.62 12.84
CA GLN A 46 4.77 11.37 11.41
C GLN A 46 5.58 12.27 10.45
N LYS A 47 6.56 13.03 10.94
CA LYS A 47 7.24 14.10 10.18
C LYS A 47 8.75 13.91 10.01
N TYR A 48 9.41 13.20 10.92
CA TYR A 48 10.87 13.13 11.00
C TYR A 48 11.35 11.74 10.59
N TYR A 49 12.28 11.71 9.65
CA TYR A 49 12.73 10.48 8.99
C TYR A 49 14.25 10.32 9.07
N CYS A 50 14.72 9.08 9.10
CA CYS A 50 16.11 8.67 8.95
C CYS A 50 16.29 7.85 7.66
N ASN A 51 17.55 7.49 7.36
CA ASN A 51 17.91 6.75 6.16
C ASN A 51 17.41 7.40 4.85
N GLY A 52 17.74 8.69 4.63
CA GLY A 52 17.37 9.42 3.40
C GLY A 52 15.87 9.60 3.19
N ALA A 53 15.10 9.87 4.27
CA ALA A 53 13.65 10.01 4.27
C ALA A 53 12.82 8.73 4.09
N ALA A 54 13.43 7.54 4.17
CA ALA A 54 12.74 6.27 3.94
C ALA A 54 12.05 5.67 5.18
N LYS A 55 12.50 6.01 6.40
CA LYS A 55 11.99 5.41 7.65
C LYS A 55 11.72 6.50 8.68
N LEU A 56 10.56 6.43 9.37
CA LEU A 56 10.27 7.33 10.49
C LEU A 56 11.26 7.09 11.64
N ILE A 57 11.71 8.15 12.30
CA ILE A 57 12.56 8.07 13.49
C ILE A 57 11.71 7.63 14.69
N ALA A 58 12.12 6.54 15.34
CA ALA A 58 11.57 6.07 16.60
C ALA A 58 12.03 6.96 17.75
N THR A 59 11.12 7.23 18.68
CA THR A 59 11.36 8.10 19.83
C THR A 59 11.01 7.41 21.14
N ASN A 60 11.38 8.04 22.26
CA ASN A 60 10.95 7.61 23.60
C ASN A 60 9.41 7.60 23.79
N GLY A 61 8.63 8.12 22.83
CA GLY A 61 7.16 7.97 22.79
C GLY A 61 6.66 6.63 22.26
N ASP A 62 7.49 5.85 21.54
CA ASP A 62 7.11 4.55 20.95
C ASP A 62 7.24 3.42 21.97
N LYS A 63 6.33 3.41 22.95
CA LYS A 63 6.51 2.68 24.21
C LYS A 63 5.36 1.76 24.61
N ASP A 64 4.31 1.68 23.80
CA ASP A 64 3.11 0.90 24.11
C ASP A 64 2.84 -0.19 23.07
N THR A 65 1.74 -0.92 23.24
CA THR A 65 1.33 -2.03 22.37
C THR A 65 1.08 -1.63 20.92
N ARG A 66 0.86 -0.35 20.62
CA ARG A 66 0.74 0.15 19.24
C ARG A 66 2.10 0.17 18.54
N SER A 67 3.18 0.30 19.30
CA SER A 67 4.55 0.28 18.80
C SER A 67 5.17 -1.10 18.82
N LEU A 68 4.89 -1.92 19.85
CA LEU A 68 5.63 -3.15 20.11
C LEU A 68 4.75 -4.29 20.62
N ASN A 69 4.89 -5.47 20.00
CA ASN A 69 4.24 -6.70 20.43
C ASN A 69 5.21 -7.89 20.38
N PHE A 70 5.59 -8.40 21.55
CA PHE A 70 6.55 -9.49 21.71
C PHE A 70 5.91 -10.89 21.80
N GLY A 71 4.65 -11.04 21.37
CA GLY A 71 3.91 -12.30 21.45
C GLY A 71 3.38 -12.56 22.87
N ASN A 72 3.75 -13.69 23.45
CA ASN A 72 3.35 -14.09 24.81
C ASN A 72 4.38 -13.60 25.84
N CYS A 73 3.91 -13.21 27.03
CA CYS A 73 4.76 -12.68 28.09
C CYS A 73 4.93 -13.68 29.24
N LYS A 74 6.16 -14.13 29.48
CA LYS A 74 6.51 -15.07 30.58
C LYS A 74 6.14 -14.52 31.96
N ALA A 75 6.36 -13.23 32.19
CA ALA A 75 6.01 -12.56 33.45
C ALA A 75 4.50 -12.38 33.66
N ARG A 76 3.67 -12.69 32.65
CA ARG A 76 2.21 -12.66 32.71
C ARG A 76 1.60 -14.06 32.49
N ASN A 77 2.26 -15.11 32.97
CA ASN A 77 1.80 -16.49 32.81
C ASN A 77 1.50 -16.86 31.34
N ASN A 78 2.39 -16.45 30.42
CA ASN A 78 2.25 -16.62 28.97
C ASN A 78 1.02 -15.96 28.33
N SER A 79 0.37 -15.02 29.01
CA SER A 79 -0.67 -14.18 28.42
C SER A 79 -0.10 -13.26 27.33
N PRO A 80 -0.94 -12.72 26.41
CA PRO A 80 -0.50 -11.76 25.40
C PRO A 80 0.26 -10.57 25.98
N CYS A 81 1.31 -10.15 25.29
CA CYS A 81 2.15 -9.04 25.70
C CYS A 81 1.36 -7.72 25.63
N MET A 82 1.31 -7.00 26.76
CA MET A 82 0.84 -5.62 26.83
C MET A 82 2.04 -4.74 27.13
N ALA A 83 2.80 -4.39 26.09
CA ALA A 83 4.00 -3.58 26.23
C ALA A 83 3.66 -2.22 26.86
N VAL A 84 4.33 -1.89 27.97
CA VAL A 84 4.35 -0.56 28.59
C VAL A 84 5.81 -0.34 28.99
N ILE A 85 6.53 0.42 28.16
CA ILE A 85 7.99 0.51 28.19
C ILE A 85 8.41 1.88 28.71
N GLN A 86 9.44 1.89 29.53
CA GLN A 86 10.20 3.08 29.86
C GLN A 86 11.54 3.01 29.16
N TRP A 87 11.75 3.90 28.19
CA TRP A 87 13.01 4.01 27.47
C TRP A 87 14.04 4.78 28.29
N ASN A 88 15.27 4.30 28.28
CA ASN A 88 16.45 4.91 28.88
C ASN A 88 17.56 5.00 27.82
N GLN A 89 18.61 5.80 28.08
CA GLN A 89 19.76 5.95 27.17
C GLN A 89 19.35 6.33 25.73
N PHE A 90 18.30 7.15 25.61
CA PHE A 90 17.89 7.79 24.36
C PHE A 90 18.70 9.06 24.12
N TYR A 91 18.71 9.57 22.89
CA TYR A 91 19.48 10.77 22.57
C TYR A 91 18.72 12.03 22.94
N ASP A 92 19.11 12.65 24.04
CA ASP A 92 18.46 13.83 24.63
C ASP A 92 18.96 15.18 24.08
N LYS A 93 19.99 15.17 23.23
CA LYS A 93 20.53 16.40 22.62
C LYS A 93 19.72 16.90 21.42
N ILE A 94 18.77 16.10 20.91
CA ILE A 94 17.86 16.49 19.82
C ILE A 94 16.42 16.23 20.27
N LEU A 95 15.56 17.23 20.08
CA LEU A 95 14.12 17.10 20.28
C LEU A 95 13.40 16.93 18.94
N ILE A 96 12.59 15.88 18.86
CA ILE A 96 11.63 15.65 17.80
C ILE A 96 10.28 16.21 18.26
N GLY A 97 9.75 17.18 17.50
CA GLY A 97 8.56 17.92 17.91
C GLY A 97 8.83 18.83 19.12
N LYS A 98 8.01 18.72 20.17
CA LYS A 98 8.13 19.57 21.38
C LYS A 98 8.82 18.89 22.57
N SER A 99 8.87 17.55 22.63
CA SER A 99 9.33 16.82 23.84
C SER A 99 9.87 15.40 23.62
N LEU A 100 9.93 14.90 22.37
CA LEU A 100 10.34 13.52 22.12
C LEU A 100 11.83 13.45 21.81
N CYS A 101 12.50 12.41 22.30
CA CYS A 101 13.92 12.17 22.07
C CYS A 101 14.12 10.94 21.17
N PRO A 102 14.98 11.00 20.13
CA PRO A 102 15.29 9.85 19.29
C PRO A 102 15.84 8.67 20.09
N LEU A 103 15.36 7.47 19.77
CA LEU A 103 16.01 6.24 20.21
C LEU A 103 17.27 5.98 19.39
N THR A 104 18.24 5.29 19.97
CA THR A 104 19.47 4.85 19.30
C THR A 104 19.72 3.37 19.58
N MET A 105 20.72 2.78 18.94
CA MET A 105 21.15 1.40 19.25
C MET A 105 21.60 1.23 20.70
N LYS A 106 21.92 2.32 21.42
CA LYS A 106 22.24 2.31 22.86
C LYS A 106 21.00 2.40 23.76
N SER A 107 19.83 2.69 23.19
CA SER A 107 18.61 2.84 23.98
C SER A 107 18.12 1.49 24.49
N GLU A 108 17.77 1.45 25.76
CA GLU A 108 17.25 0.26 26.43
C GLU A 108 15.85 0.55 26.99
N GLY A 109 14.96 -0.43 26.89
CA GLY A 109 13.61 -0.31 27.43
C GLY A 109 13.42 -1.19 28.66
N THR A 110 12.76 -0.68 29.69
CA THR A 110 12.27 -1.49 30.81
C THR A 110 10.76 -1.57 30.76
N CYS A 111 10.21 -2.76 30.61
CA CYS A 111 8.78 -3.00 30.67
C CYS A 111 8.32 -3.05 32.13
N VAL A 112 7.12 -2.51 32.42
CA VAL A 112 6.49 -2.58 33.74
C VAL A 112 6.38 -4.02 34.27
N CYS A 113 6.27 -5.01 33.38
CA CYS A 113 6.27 -6.44 33.73
C CYS A 113 7.69 -7.02 33.98
N GLY A 114 8.71 -6.18 34.18
CA GLY A 114 10.10 -6.58 34.46
C GLY A 114 10.91 -7.06 33.25
N GLY A 115 10.37 -6.95 32.03
CA GLY A 115 11.09 -7.35 30.81
C GLY A 115 12.07 -6.27 30.35
N LYS A 116 13.30 -6.65 29.97
CA LYS A 116 14.29 -5.73 29.36
C LYS A 116 14.21 -5.80 27.84
N ILE A 117 14.15 -4.64 27.18
CA ILE A 117 14.07 -4.48 25.73
C ILE A 117 15.40 -3.95 25.20
N THR A 118 15.92 -4.62 24.17
CA THR A 118 17.14 -4.23 23.46
C THR A 118 16.94 -4.31 21.95
N PHE A 119 17.57 -3.40 21.21
CA PHE A 119 17.56 -3.43 19.74
C PHE A 119 18.53 -4.47 19.19
N LYS A 120 18.09 -5.17 18.15
CA LYS A 120 18.90 -6.10 17.34
C LYS A 120 19.31 -5.47 16.02
N THR A 121 18.45 -4.64 15.44
CA THR A 121 18.75 -3.86 14.24
C THR A 121 18.25 -2.43 14.42
N SER A 122 18.88 -1.48 13.74
CA SER A 122 18.48 -0.08 13.74
C SER A 122 17.20 0.19 12.94
N GLY A 123 16.74 -0.76 12.12
CA GLY A 123 15.71 -0.52 11.11
C GLY A 123 16.16 0.36 9.95
N GLN A 124 17.40 0.87 9.98
CA GLN A 124 18.02 1.67 8.91
C GLN A 124 18.85 0.83 7.94
N GLN A 125 19.19 -0.40 8.32
CA GLN A 125 19.85 -1.34 7.42
C GLN A 125 18.94 -1.64 6.23
N VAL A 126 19.45 -1.38 5.02
CA VAL A 126 18.91 -1.96 3.80
C VAL A 126 18.94 -3.47 4.01
N MET A 127 17.85 -4.17 3.71
CA MET A 127 17.90 -5.62 3.56
C MET A 127 19.03 -5.92 2.56
N ILE A 128 20.19 -6.37 3.05
CA ILE A 128 21.32 -6.66 2.18
C ILE A 128 20.89 -7.87 1.37
N THR A 129 20.48 -7.63 0.13
CA THR A 129 20.53 -8.65 -0.90
C THR A 129 22.00 -9.07 -0.97
N PRO A 130 22.37 -10.33 -0.67
CA PRO A 130 23.76 -10.75 -0.79
C PRO A 130 24.24 -10.40 -2.21
N PRO A 131 25.43 -9.80 -2.37
CA PRO A 131 25.91 -9.39 -3.69
C PRO A 131 26.01 -10.61 -4.58
N LEU A 132 25.59 -10.42 -5.81
CA LEU A 132 25.21 -11.51 -6.70
C LEU A 132 26.41 -11.98 -7.52
N SER A 133 27.55 -11.29 -7.36
CA SER A 133 28.83 -11.70 -7.92
C SER A 133 30.02 -11.16 -7.13
N MET A 134 31.18 -11.79 -7.33
CA MET A 134 32.48 -11.35 -6.80
C MET A 134 32.91 -9.96 -7.30
N ARG A 135 32.32 -9.46 -8.40
CA ARG A 135 32.59 -8.11 -8.93
C ARG A 135 31.86 -7.02 -8.16
N GLU A 136 30.63 -7.26 -7.74
CA GLU A 136 29.88 -6.36 -6.85
C GLU A 136 30.49 -6.31 -5.45
N ALA A 137 31.00 -7.45 -4.95
CA ALA A 137 31.80 -7.47 -3.73
C ALA A 137 33.04 -6.56 -3.85
N GLY A 138 33.62 -6.43 -5.05
CA GLY A 138 34.75 -5.54 -5.34
C GLY A 138 34.40 -4.05 -5.36
N THR A 139 33.20 -3.66 -5.79
CA THR A 139 32.75 -2.26 -5.83
C THR A 139 32.23 -1.76 -4.47
N VAL A 140 31.67 -2.64 -3.63
CA VAL A 140 31.23 -2.28 -2.27
C VAL A 140 32.41 -1.91 -1.35
N VAL A 141 33.62 -2.43 -1.62
CA VAL A 141 34.86 -2.02 -0.95
C VAL A 141 35.20 -0.54 -1.19
N TYR A 142 34.74 0.07 -2.27
CA TYR A 142 35.10 1.45 -2.68
C TYR A 142 34.14 2.55 -2.18
N SER A 143 33.15 2.24 -1.34
CA SER A 143 32.23 3.25 -0.78
C SER A 143 32.30 3.41 0.73
N ASN A 144 33.25 2.75 1.39
CA ASN A 144 33.44 2.85 2.83
C ASN A 144 34.64 3.77 3.17
N PRO A 145 34.43 4.90 3.88
CA PRO A 145 35.49 5.85 4.21
C PRO A 145 36.56 5.33 5.20
N LEU A 146 36.51 4.05 5.58
CA LEU A 146 37.43 3.43 6.53
C LEU A 146 38.58 2.61 5.90
N PHE A 147 38.67 2.47 4.57
CA PHE A 147 39.75 1.72 3.92
C PHE A 147 40.70 2.65 3.14
N LYS A 148 42.01 2.49 3.36
CA LYS A 148 43.04 3.21 2.60
C LYS A 148 43.69 2.32 1.56
N LYS A 149 44.17 2.94 0.49
CA LYS A 149 44.74 2.27 -0.69
C LYS A 149 46.01 1.46 -0.36
N GLU A 150 46.63 1.75 0.79
CA GLU A 150 47.84 1.08 1.29
C GLU A 150 47.58 -0.31 1.92
N ASP A 151 46.34 -0.64 2.27
CA ASP A 151 45.98 -1.89 2.97
C ASP A 151 46.00 -3.15 2.07
N ILE A 152 46.27 -2.97 0.77
CA ILE A 152 46.31 -4.06 -0.21
C ILE A 152 47.75 -4.25 -0.69
N LYS A 153 48.56 -4.99 0.08
CA LYS A 153 49.75 -5.65 -0.47
C LYS A 153 49.51 -7.15 -0.62
N THR A 154 49.28 -7.51 -1.88
CA THR A 154 49.66 -8.74 -2.58
C THR A 154 49.55 -10.06 -1.80
N VAL A 155 48.40 -10.75 -1.94
CA VAL A 155 48.37 -12.21 -1.78
C VAL A 155 48.45 -12.83 -3.16
N GLN A 156 49.59 -13.44 -3.45
CA GLN A 156 49.85 -14.20 -4.67
C GLN A 156 48.85 -15.35 -4.82
N LYS A 157 48.42 -15.58 -6.07
CA LYS A 157 47.65 -16.74 -6.52
C LYS A 157 48.28 -18.03 -5.97
N LYS A 158 47.60 -18.70 -5.04
CA LYS A 158 47.73 -20.14 -4.84
C LYS A 158 46.48 -20.79 -5.39
N GLU A 159 46.69 -21.65 -6.39
CA GLU A 159 45.66 -22.55 -6.91
C GLU A 159 45.11 -23.40 -5.77
N GLN A 160 43.79 -23.31 -5.55
CA GLN A 160 43.11 -24.10 -4.53
C GLN A 160 42.25 -25.17 -5.21
N LYS A 161 42.59 -26.43 -4.88
CA LYS A 161 41.90 -27.65 -5.29
C LYS A 161 40.43 -27.63 -4.89
N LYS A 162 39.58 -28.20 -5.76
CA LYS A 162 38.15 -28.43 -5.56
C LYS A 162 37.87 -29.02 -4.16
N SER A 163 37.01 -28.37 -3.39
CA SER A 163 36.28 -29.00 -2.28
C SER A 163 34.78 -28.82 -2.51
N ASP A 164 34.06 -29.94 -2.51
CA ASP A 164 32.63 -30.01 -2.72
C ASP A 164 31.86 -29.28 -1.61
N THR A 165 31.15 -28.23 -1.99
CA THR A 165 30.04 -27.65 -1.22
C THR A 165 28.81 -27.70 -2.14
N PRO A 166 27.60 -28.03 -1.65
CA PRO A 166 26.43 -28.15 -2.52
C PRO A 166 26.15 -26.80 -3.18
N LEU A 167 26.32 -26.71 -4.50
CA LEU A 167 25.90 -25.57 -5.29
C LEU A 167 24.39 -25.43 -5.12
N THR A 168 23.93 -24.34 -4.52
CA THR A 168 22.54 -23.89 -4.64
C THR A 168 22.23 -23.80 -6.13
N GLN A 169 21.48 -24.77 -6.64
CA GLN A 169 21.24 -24.91 -8.07
C GLN A 169 20.15 -23.91 -8.46
N TYR A 170 20.53 -22.71 -8.89
CA TYR A 170 19.60 -21.71 -9.38
C TYR A 170 18.84 -22.25 -10.60
N SER A 171 17.56 -21.91 -10.70
CA SER A 171 16.72 -22.35 -11.81
C SER A 171 17.21 -21.77 -13.14
N LYS A 172 17.40 -22.62 -14.16
CA LYS A 172 17.72 -22.19 -15.53
C LYS A 172 16.57 -21.43 -16.20
N ASN A 173 15.36 -21.54 -15.65
CA ASN A 173 14.14 -20.92 -16.19
C ASN A 173 13.79 -19.66 -15.38
N THR A 174 14.53 -18.57 -15.60
CA THR A 174 14.33 -17.30 -14.92
C THR A 174 13.51 -16.33 -15.76
N PHE A 175 12.46 -15.74 -15.16
CA PHE A 175 11.61 -14.72 -15.80
C PHE A 175 11.27 -13.57 -14.85
N VAL A 176 10.79 -12.45 -15.41
CA VAL A 176 10.26 -11.32 -14.62
C VAL A 176 8.79 -11.61 -14.25
N ASN A 177 8.51 -11.66 -12.95
CA ASN A 177 7.18 -11.88 -12.37
C ASN A 177 6.34 -10.59 -12.30
N SER A 178 6.98 -9.47 -11.98
CA SER A 178 6.31 -8.18 -11.85
C SER A 178 7.27 -7.05 -12.09
N VAL A 179 6.74 -5.92 -12.55
CA VAL A 179 7.46 -4.66 -12.67
C VAL A 179 6.58 -3.56 -12.08
N ARG A 180 7.20 -2.60 -11.40
CA ARG A 180 6.53 -1.47 -10.76
C ARG A 180 7.33 -0.20 -11.00
N VAL A 181 6.63 0.92 -11.05
CA VAL A 181 7.23 2.26 -11.04
C VAL A 181 6.66 3.00 -9.84
N ASN A 182 7.54 3.51 -8.97
CA ASN A 182 7.17 4.17 -7.71
C ASN A 182 6.19 3.35 -6.82
N GLY A 183 6.20 2.01 -6.95
CA GLY A 183 5.33 1.08 -6.21
C GLY A 183 4.01 0.73 -6.92
N THR A 184 3.62 1.45 -7.97
CA THR A 184 2.39 1.20 -8.72
C THR A 184 2.67 0.56 -10.08
N VAL A 185 1.60 0.12 -10.77
CA VAL A 185 1.66 -0.42 -12.15
C VAL A 185 1.28 0.60 -13.21
N ASN A 186 0.65 1.71 -12.79
CA ASN A 186 0.24 2.83 -13.63
C ASN A 186 0.67 4.14 -12.96
N VAL A 187 1.25 5.06 -13.72
CA VAL A 187 1.63 6.41 -13.25
C VAL A 187 1.23 7.44 -14.30
N SER A 188 0.75 8.60 -13.85
CA SER A 188 0.54 9.75 -14.71
C SER A 188 1.61 10.81 -14.47
N LEU A 189 2.20 11.31 -15.56
CA LEU A 189 3.30 12.27 -15.56
C LEU A 189 2.94 13.55 -16.31
N LYS A 190 3.47 14.68 -15.85
CA LYS A 190 3.39 15.94 -16.58
C LYS A 190 4.46 15.96 -17.67
N VAL A 191 4.15 16.43 -18.88
CA VAL A 191 5.10 16.54 -20.01
C VAL A 191 6.45 17.13 -19.59
N HIS A 192 6.43 18.28 -18.90
CA HIS A 192 7.62 18.99 -18.43
C HIS A 192 7.92 18.80 -16.94
N GLY A 193 7.43 17.71 -16.34
CA GLY A 193 7.72 17.37 -14.96
C GLY A 193 9.16 16.88 -14.75
N ASN A 194 9.64 16.97 -13.51
CA ASN A 194 10.95 16.48 -13.08
C ASN A 194 10.83 15.29 -12.11
N GLU A 195 9.72 14.56 -12.16
CA GLU A 195 9.40 13.49 -11.23
C GLU A 195 10.42 12.36 -11.33
N LYS A 196 10.93 11.91 -10.18
CA LYS A 196 11.83 10.74 -10.14
C LYS A 196 11.03 9.46 -10.38
N LEU A 197 11.47 8.67 -11.35
CA LEU A 197 10.92 7.34 -11.63
C LEU A 197 11.83 6.28 -11.03
N LEU A 198 11.29 5.48 -10.10
CA LEU A 198 11.97 4.31 -9.55
C LEU A 198 11.30 3.04 -10.07
N PHE A 199 11.95 2.40 -11.04
CA PHE A 199 11.51 1.12 -11.57
C PHE A 199 12.07 -0.03 -10.72
N VAL A 200 11.22 -0.99 -10.38
CA VAL A 200 11.57 -2.19 -9.62
C VAL A 200 10.99 -3.41 -10.32
N HIS A 201 11.74 -4.50 -10.34
CA HIS A 201 11.28 -5.78 -10.88
C HIS A 201 11.45 -6.91 -9.86
N THR A 202 10.69 -7.99 -10.03
CA THR A 202 10.85 -9.23 -9.26
C THR A 202 11.05 -10.40 -10.21
N LEU A 203 11.99 -11.30 -9.90
CA LEU A 203 12.23 -12.53 -10.66
C LEU A 203 11.43 -13.71 -10.11
N THR A 204 11.37 -14.79 -10.88
CA THR A 204 10.85 -16.10 -10.45
C THR A 204 11.58 -16.63 -9.22
N ARG A 205 10.89 -17.44 -8.41
CA ARG A 205 11.47 -18.08 -7.21
C ARG A 205 12.71 -18.89 -7.60
N ASP A 206 13.76 -18.82 -6.78
CA ASP A 206 15.04 -19.51 -6.97
C ASP A 206 15.83 -19.08 -8.23
N ALA A 207 15.48 -17.92 -8.81
CA ALA A 207 16.30 -17.26 -9.82
C ALA A 207 17.59 -16.71 -9.20
N ASP A 208 18.69 -16.72 -9.97
CA ASP A 208 19.90 -16.00 -9.62
C ASP A 208 19.59 -14.49 -9.67
N PRO A 209 19.69 -13.74 -8.56
CA PRO A 209 19.35 -12.34 -8.60
C PRO A 209 20.35 -11.48 -9.40
N SER A 210 21.55 -11.99 -9.78
CA SER A 210 22.45 -11.33 -10.77
C SER A 210 21.94 -11.40 -12.21
N THR A 211 20.86 -12.14 -12.46
CA THR A 211 20.33 -12.33 -13.80
C THR A 211 20.05 -10.96 -14.45
N PRO A 212 20.70 -10.63 -15.59
CA PRO A 212 20.52 -9.35 -16.23
C PRO A 212 19.08 -9.20 -16.73
N VAL A 213 18.48 -8.05 -16.42
CA VAL A 213 17.14 -7.68 -16.90
C VAL A 213 17.28 -6.61 -17.96
N LYS A 214 16.64 -6.84 -19.09
CA LYS A 214 16.53 -5.91 -20.22
C LYS A 214 15.26 -5.11 -20.11
N TRP A 215 15.33 -3.86 -20.57
CA TRP A 215 14.21 -2.94 -20.58
C TRP A 215 13.93 -2.42 -21.98
N ASP A 216 12.66 -2.45 -22.36
CA ASP A 216 12.16 -1.84 -23.58
C ASP A 216 11.11 -0.80 -23.22
N VAL A 217 11.02 0.27 -24.01
CA VAL A 217 10.01 1.31 -23.87
C VAL A 217 9.28 1.46 -25.18
N THR A 218 7.95 1.40 -25.11
CA THR A 218 7.08 1.85 -26.21
C THR A 218 6.48 3.19 -25.92
N HIS A 219 6.21 3.96 -26.97
CA HIS A 219 5.35 5.14 -26.96
C HIS A 219 4.25 4.95 -27.99
N ASN A 220 2.99 5.05 -27.55
CA ASN A 220 1.79 4.84 -28.36
C ASN A 220 1.84 3.55 -29.22
N GLY A 221 2.36 2.48 -28.63
CA GLY A 221 2.49 1.16 -29.26
C GLY A 221 3.71 0.97 -30.17
N LYS A 222 4.55 2.00 -30.37
CA LYS A 222 5.80 1.91 -31.14
C LYS A 222 7.00 1.81 -30.22
N ASP A 223 7.95 0.94 -30.53
CA ASP A 223 9.20 0.82 -29.77
C ASP A 223 10.06 2.08 -29.96
N ILE A 224 10.47 2.70 -28.86
CA ILE A 224 11.37 3.88 -28.86
C ILE A 224 12.74 3.56 -28.26
N LEU A 225 12.79 2.59 -27.34
CA LEU A 225 14.02 2.11 -26.72
C LEU A 225 13.93 0.59 -26.58
N VAL A 226 14.98 -0.13 -26.95
CA VAL A 226 15.00 -1.59 -26.92
C VAL A 226 16.33 -2.06 -26.33
N GLY A 227 16.26 -3.02 -25.41
CA GLY A 227 17.42 -3.74 -24.89
C GLY A 227 18.29 -2.95 -23.91
N LEU A 228 17.73 -1.97 -23.19
CA LEU A 228 18.46 -1.25 -22.15
C LEU A 228 18.87 -2.21 -21.02
N LEU A 229 20.09 -2.08 -20.50
CA LEU A 229 20.59 -2.89 -19.38
C LEU A 229 20.24 -2.27 -18.01
N GLU A 230 19.85 -1.01 -18.01
CA GLU A 230 19.38 -0.27 -16.83
C GLU A 230 17.96 0.24 -17.06
N PRO A 231 17.18 0.50 -15.99
CA PRO A 231 15.85 1.04 -16.13
C PRO A 231 15.84 2.42 -16.83
N PRO A 232 14.80 2.72 -17.62
CA PRO A 232 14.75 3.97 -18.38
C PRO A 232 14.66 5.19 -17.46
N LEU A 233 15.36 6.26 -17.83
CA LEU A 233 15.35 7.55 -17.15
C LEU A 233 14.08 8.36 -17.47
N ARG A 234 13.70 9.26 -16.55
CA ARG A 234 12.59 10.21 -16.72
C ARG A 234 12.68 11.05 -18.01
N SER A 235 13.90 11.32 -18.49
CA SER A 235 14.17 12.09 -19.71
C SER A 235 13.71 11.42 -21.01
N PHE A 236 13.34 10.14 -20.98
CA PHE A 236 12.78 9.45 -22.16
C PHE A 236 11.26 9.63 -22.32
N PHE A 237 10.59 10.24 -21.33
CA PHE A 237 9.13 10.38 -21.27
C PHE A 237 8.76 11.86 -21.43
N THR A 238 9.04 12.43 -22.62
CA THR A 238 8.92 13.87 -22.90
C THR A 238 7.76 14.24 -23.82
N GLU A 239 7.23 13.28 -24.57
CA GLU A 239 6.11 13.52 -25.48
C GLU A 239 4.80 13.01 -24.88
N GLU A 240 3.69 13.66 -25.20
CA GLU A 240 2.37 13.19 -24.77
C GLU A 240 2.08 11.79 -25.32
N GLY A 241 1.45 10.96 -24.50
CA GLY A 241 0.97 9.64 -24.91
C GLY A 241 1.13 8.58 -23.84
N GLU A 242 0.74 7.37 -24.24
CA GLU A 242 0.90 6.18 -23.41
C GLU A 242 2.27 5.56 -23.67
N TYR A 243 3.01 5.34 -22.61
CA TYR A 243 4.24 4.58 -22.62
C TYR A 243 4.03 3.26 -21.90
N LYS A 244 4.66 2.20 -22.42
CA LYS A 244 4.77 0.92 -21.71
C LYS A 244 6.23 0.61 -21.54
N VAL A 245 6.63 0.37 -20.29
CA VAL A 245 7.99 -0.02 -19.95
C VAL A 245 7.97 -1.50 -19.60
N PHE A 246 8.64 -2.29 -20.42
CA PHE A 246 8.73 -3.73 -20.28
C PHE A 246 10.04 -4.09 -19.59
N ALA A 247 9.99 -5.05 -18.67
CA ALA A 247 11.17 -5.69 -18.09
C ALA A 247 11.16 -7.18 -18.42
N TYR A 248 12.27 -7.72 -18.93
CA TYR A 248 12.37 -9.12 -19.33
C TYR A 248 13.81 -9.64 -19.26
N VAL A 249 13.96 -10.97 -19.19
CA VAL A 249 15.28 -11.64 -19.14
C VAL A 249 15.70 -12.15 -20.52
N GLN A 250 14.86 -13.00 -21.13
CA GLN A 250 15.14 -13.59 -22.44
C GLN A 250 14.45 -12.82 -23.56
N ASN A 251 13.12 -12.95 -23.66
CA ASN A 251 12.31 -12.34 -24.71
C ASN A 251 11.22 -11.45 -24.11
N ARG A 252 11.01 -10.27 -24.70
CA ARG A 252 9.87 -9.41 -24.40
C ARG A 252 8.56 -10.14 -24.69
N GLY A 253 7.59 -10.00 -23.78
CA GLY A 253 6.25 -10.57 -23.95
C GLY A 253 6.19 -12.10 -23.89
N SER A 254 7.17 -12.77 -23.27
CA SER A 254 7.10 -14.23 -23.10
C SER A 254 5.85 -14.61 -22.29
N LYS A 255 5.15 -15.68 -22.68
CA LYS A 255 4.00 -16.24 -21.94
C LYS A 255 4.33 -16.63 -20.49
N ARG A 256 5.62 -16.64 -20.12
CA ARG A 256 6.15 -17.09 -18.82
C ARG A 256 6.77 -15.97 -17.97
N GLY A 257 6.71 -14.72 -18.44
CA GLY A 257 7.12 -13.56 -17.66
C GLY A 257 7.47 -12.37 -18.56
N GLY A 258 6.83 -11.25 -18.24
CA GLY A 258 6.86 -10.00 -18.96
C GLY A 258 5.81 -9.08 -18.34
N GLY A 259 6.14 -8.52 -17.18
CA GLY A 259 5.37 -7.42 -16.61
C GLY A 259 5.72 -6.14 -17.35
N TYR A 260 4.70 -5.31 -17.63
CA TYR A 260 4.92 -3.93 -18.04
C TYR A 260 4.24 -3.01 -17.05
N VAL A 261 4.79 -1.80 -16.92
CA VAL A 261 4.10 -0.68 -16.31
C VAL A 261 3.64 0.28 -17.38
N THR A 262 2.53 0.96 -17.14
CA THR A 262 2.00 1.99 -18.03
C THR A 262 2.31 3.37 -17.45
N LEU A 263 2.91 4.23 -18.25
CA LEU A 263 3.13 5.63 -17.91
C LEU A 263 2.34 6.49 -18.89
N THR A 264 1.48 7.37 -18.39
CA THR A 264 0.74 8.30 -19.23
C THR A 264 1.33 9.68 -19.07
N VAL A 265 1.97 10.19 -20.12
CA VAL A 265 2.53 11.55 -20.16
C VAL A 265 1.50 12.46 -20.81
N SER A 266 1.09 13.52 -20.13
CA SER A 266 0.20 14.52 -20.72
C SER A 266 0.35 15.88 -20.08
N GLU A 267 -0.17 16.90 -20.74
CA GLU A 267 -0.57 18.12 -20.07
C GLU A 267 -1.63 17.82 -18.97
N PRO A 268 -1.70 18.65 -17.91
CA PRO A 268 -2.71 18.49 -16.87
C PRO A 268 -4.12 18.53 -17.46
N LYS A 269 -4.86 17.43 -17.34
CA LYS A 269 -6.22 17.31 -17.88
C LYS A 269 -7.11 16.43 -17.01
N PHE A 270 -8.39 16.81 -16.94
CA PHE A 270 -9.45 15.96 -16.43
C PHE A 270 -9.97 15.05 -17.55
N VAL A 271 -10.05 13.76 -17.28
CA VAL A 271 -10.38 12.73 -18.27
C VAL A 271 -11.80 12.22 -18.11
N SER A 272 -12.18 11.84 -16.88
CA SER A 272 -13.49 11.23 -16.65
C SER A 272 -13.97 11.35 -15.21
N LEU A 273 -15.28 11.20 -15.05
CA LEU A 273 -15.99 11.04 -13.78
C LEU A 273 -16.93 9.85 -13.90
N GLU A 274 -16.90 8.96 -12.92
CA GLU A 274 -17.80 7.83 -12.76
C GLU A 274 -18.34 7.81 -11.33
N TRP A 275 -19.64 7.55 -11.18
CA TRP A 275 -20.29 7.42 -9.89
C TRP A 275 -20.37 5.96 -9.45
N LYS A 276 -19.93 5.70 -8.22
CA LYS A 276 -19.99 4.36 -7.63
C LYS A 276 -20.55 4.39 -6.22
N ASP A 277 -21.14 3.30 -5.79
CA ASP A 277 -21.54 3.11 -4.39
C ASP A 277 -20.35 2.63 -3.52
N ALA A 278 -20.60 2.36 -2.24
CA ALA A 278 -19.58 1.85 -1.32
C ALA A 278 -18.97 0.51 -1.75
N ASN A 279 -19.69 -0.30 -2.52
CA ASN A 279 -19.26 -1.60 -3.04
C ASN A 279 -18.59 -1.49 -4.42
N GLU A 280 -18.21 -0.29 -4.86
CA GLU A 280 -17.57 -0.03 -6.16
C GLU A 280 -18.46 -0.36 -7.38
N LYS A 281 -19.77 -0.52 -7.17
CA LYS A 281 -20.74 -0.73 -8.24
C LYS A 281 -21.13 0.61 -8.84
N LYS A 282 -21.12 0.69 -10.18
CA LYS A 282 -21.55 1.89 -10.90
C LYS A 282 -23.01 2.21 -10.57
N THR A 283 -23.29 3.47 -10.26
CA THR A 283 -24.63 3.96 -9.95
C THR A 283 -24.96 5.21 -10.75
N ARG A 284 -26.26 5.41 -11.02
CA ARG A 284 -26.80 6.65 -11.60
C ARG A 284 -27.67 7.42 -10.62
N TYR A 285 -27.94 6.83 -9.46
CA TYR A 285 -28.90 7.31 -8.49
C TYR A 285 -28.25 7.43 -7.12
N MET A 286 -28.63 8.48 -6.40
CA MET A 286 -28.39 8.63 -4.98
C MET A 286 -29.67 9.04 -4.26
N GLY A 287 -29.64 9.01 -2.94
CA GLY A 287 -30.80 9.39 -2.13
C GLY A 287 -30.40 9.57 -0.68
N ARG A 288 -31.41 9.65 0.18
CA ARG A 288 -31.24 9.69 1.63
C ARG A 288 -30.54 8.43 2.15
N ARG A 289 -29.72 8.59 3.20
CA ARG A 289 -28.97 7.50 3.86
C ARG A 289 -28.24 6.60 2.86
N HIS A 290 -27.61 7.20 1.85
CA HIS A 290 -26.86 6.49 0.82
C HIS A 290 -25.59 7.26 0.49
N VAL A 291 -24.46 6.58 0.59
CA VAL A 291 -23.15 7.16 0.28
C VAL A 291 -22.74 6.74 -1.12
N VAL A 292 -22.41 7.73 -1.94
CA VAL A 292 -21.88 7.55 -3.29
C VAL A 292 -20.54 8.25 -3.43
N TYR A 293 -19.72 7.78 -4.34
CA TYR A 293 -18.38 8.27 -4.57
C TYR A 293 -18.24 8.72 -6.02
N ALA A 294 -17.72 9.93 -6.20
CA ALA A 294 -17.25 10.39 -7.49
C ALA A 294 -15.80 9.89 -7.68
N HIS A 295 -15.64 8.96 -8.61
CA HIS A 295 -14.35 8.45 -9.06
C HIS A 295 -13.94 9.28 -10.28
N THR A 296 -12.86 10.05 -10.12
CA THR A 296 -12.34 10.93 -11.15
C THR A 296 -11.01 10.42 -11.67
N LYS A 297 -10.78 10.60 -12.96
CA LYS A 297 -9.49 10.36 -13.60
C LYS A 297 -8.93 11.67 -14.10
N PHE A 298 -7.68 11.91 -13.75
CA PHE A 298 -6.85 12.97 -14.29
C PHE A 298 -5.62 12.35 -14.96
N GLU A 299 -5.03 13.11 -15.87
CA GLU A 299 -3.72 12.82 -16.42
C GLU A 299 -2.85 14.08 -16.36
N GLY A 300 -1.55 13.92 -16.13
CA GLY A 300 -0.58 15.02 -16.08
C GLY A 300 -0.77 16.00 -14.92
N THR A 301 -1.67 15.71 -13.97
CA THR A 301 -2.01 16.62 -12.87
C THR A 301 -1.05 16.56 -11.69
N GLY A 302 -0.20 15.54 -11.58
CA GLY A 302 0.91 15.49 -10.62
C GLY A 302 0.55 16.03 -9.23
N ASP A 303 1.22 17.11 -8.85
CA ASP A 303 1.08 17.87 -7.60
C ASP A 303 0.12 19.07 -7.67
N ILE A 304 -0.55 19.28 -8.82
CA ILE A 304 -1.46 20.40 -9.02
C ILE A 304 -2.68 20.23 -8.10
N PRO A 305 -2.94 21.19 -7.20
CA PRO A 305 -4.07 21.11 -6.28
C PRO A 305 -5.38 21.34 -7.05
N VAL A 306 -6.21 20.31 -7.08
CA VAL A 306 -7.59 20.39 -7.58
C VAL A 306 -8.55 20.32 -6.40
N GLU A 307 -9.52 21.21 -6.36
CA GLU A 307 -10.59 21.21 -5.37
C GLU A 307 -11.93 20.86 -6.03
N ALA A 308 -12.78 20.17 -5.27
CA ALA A 308 -14.10 19.74 -5.71
C ALA A 308 -15.19 20.21 -4.77
N ARG A 309 -16.37 20.49 -5.33
CA ARG A 309 -17.61 20.64 -4.56
C ARG A 309 -18.80 20.03 -5.29
N PHE A 310 -19.88 19.78 -4.56
CA PHE A 310 -21.14 19.30 -5.11
C PHE A 310 -22.23 20.37 -5.03
N TYR A 311 -23.07 20.42 -6.05
CA TYR A 311 -24.21 21.33 -6.09
C TYR A 311 -25.36 20.74 -6.89
N TYR A 312 -26.58 21.22 -6.64
CA TYR A 312 -27.74 20.96 -7.51
C TYR A 312 -28.31 22.27 -8.03
N LYS A 313 -29.18 22.20 -9.05
CA LYS A 313 -29.87 23.37 -9.58
C LYS A 313 -31.29 23.42 -9.02
N SER A 314 -31.64 24.55 -8.44
CA SER A 314 -32.99 24.91 -7.99
C SER A 314 -33.55 26.03 -8.87
N LEU A 315 -34.82 26.39 -8.64
CA LEU A 315 -35.42 27.60 -9.23
C LEU A 315 -34.64 28.88 -8.87
N ASN A 316 -33.96 28.88 -7.71
CA ASN A 316 -33.14 29.99 -7.21
C ASN A 316 -31.67 29.92 -7.69
N GLY A 317 -31.37 29.09 -8.69
CA GLY A 317 -30.01 28.88 -9.19
C GLY A 317 -29.27 27.73 -8.50
N LYS A 318 -27.94 27.80 -8.46
CA LYS A 318 -27.09 26.74 -7.88
C LYS A 318 -27.18 26.73 -6.36
N GLN A 319 -27.49 25.56 -5.81
CA GLN A 319 -27.46 25.29 -4.38
C GLN A 319 -26.29 24.36 -4.06
N TYR A 320 -25.38 24.81 -3.20
CA TYR A 320 -24.15 24.08 -2.89
C TYR A 320 -24.38 23.11 -1.74
N LEU A 321 -24.06 21.83 -1.97
CA LEU A 321 -24.14 20.77 -0.98
C LEU A 321 -22.85 20.67 -0.16
N THR A 322 -21.72 21.06 -0.75
CA THR A 322 -20.43 21.09 -0.07
C THR A 322 -19.67 22.37 -0.40
N ASN A 323 -18.76 22.75 0.50
CA ASN A 323 -17.70 23.70 0.17
C ASN A 323 -16.65 23.02 -0.72
N PHE A 324 -15.79 23.83 -1.34
CA PHE A 324 -14.63 23.29 -2.04
C PHE A 324 -13.71 22.56 -1.06
N ALA A 325 -13.36 21.33 -1.40
CA ALA A 325 -12.44 20.49 -0.65
C ALA A 325 -11.34 19.95 -1.59
N PRO A 326 -10.08 19.87 -1.13
CA PRO A 326 -8.99 19.38 -1.95
C PRO A 326 -9.16 17.89 -2.29
N LEU A 327 -8.95 17.54 -3.55
CA LEU A 327 -8.92 16.16 -4.03
C LEU A 327 -7.54 15.55 -3.78
N ARG A 328 -7.54 14.34 -3.22
CA ARG A 328 -6.34 13.50 -3.13
C ARG A 328 -6.22 12.71 -4.42
N ILE A 329 -5.46 13.25 -5.38
CA ILE A 329 -5.16 12.58 -6.64
C ILE A 329 -3.98 11.63 -6.40
N GLU A 330 -4.19 10.35 -6.69
CA GLU A 330 -3.18 9.30 -6.60
C GLU A 330 -2.17 9.39 -7.75
N GLN A 331 -1.03 8.70 -7.63
CA GLN A 331 0.03 8.72 -8.65
C GLN A 331 -0.43 8.23 -10.02
N ASP A 332 -1.44 7.36 -10.06
CA ASP A 332 -2.04 6.89 -11.29
C ASP A 332 -3.03 7.90 -11.89
N GLY A 333 -3.29 9.04 -11.23
CA GLY A 333 -4.23 10.08 -11.64
C GLY A 333 -5.67 9.85 -11.18
N MET A 334 -5.95 8.80 -10.40
CA MET A 334 -7.28 8.56 -9.85
C MET A 334 -7.51 9.41 -8.60
N ALA A 335 -8.72 9.94 -8.42
CA ALA A 335 -9.14 10.51 -7.15
C ALA A 335 -10.57 10.08 -6.82
N LYS A 336 -10.81 9.83 -5.54
CA LYS A 336 -12.12 9.43 -5.00
C LYS A 336 -12.58 10.47 -3.99
N ILE A 337 -13.82 10.95 -4.14
CA ILE A 337 -14.45 11.87 -3.19
C ILE A 337 -15.85 11.37 -2.85
N GLU A 338 -16.18 11.43 -1.56
CA GLU A 338 -17.46 10.99 -1.01
C GLU A 338 -18.53 12.08 -1.16
N LEU A 339 -19.74 11.64 -1.48
CA LEU A 339 -20.96 12.44 -1.45
C LEU A 339 -22.02 11.73 -0.61
N SER A 340 -22.43 12.39 0.47
CA SER A 340 -23.51 12.00 1.36
C SER A 340 -24.40 13.21 1.63
N LEU A 341 -25.71 13.03 1.69
CA LEU A 341 -26.65 14.11 2.01
C LEU A 341 -27.04 14.08 3.47
N THR A 342 -27.03 15.26 4.08
CA THR A 342 -27.65 15.50 5.39
C THR A 342 -29.18 15.51 5.28
N SER A 343 -29.88 15.26 6.38
CA SER A 343 -31.34 15.32 6.42
C SER A 343 -31.88 16.68 5.96
N SER A 344 -31.24 17.78 6.37
CA SER A 344 -31.64 19.13 5.91
C SER A 344 -31.47 19.32 4.41
N GLN A 345 -30.39 18.82 3.82
CA GLN A 345 -30.19 18.90 2.36
C GLN A 345 -31.21 18.07 1.59
N VAL A 346 -31.57 16.90 2.10
CA VAL A 346 -32.64 16.06 1.53
C VAL A 346 -33.97 16.81 1.52
N GLU A 347 -34.34 17.43 2.65
CA GLU A 347 -35.59 18.20 2.74
C GLU A 347 -35.59 19.42 1.80
N GLU A 348 -34.46 20.12 1.63
CA GLU A 348 -34.34 21.19 0.65
C GLU A 348 -34.44 20.71 -0.81
N ILE A 349 -33.92 19.52 -1.12
CA ILE A 349 -34.05 18.91 -2.44
C ILE A 349 -35.51 18.55 -2.74
N LYS A 350 -36.24 17.98 -1.76
CA LYS A 350 -37.65 17.60 -1.91
C LYS A 350 -38.59 18.79 -2.14
N LYS A 351 -38.25 19.97 -1.63
CA LYS A 351 -39.01 21.20 -1.87
C LYS A 351 -38.94 21.69 -3.33
N VAL A 352 -38.04 21.14 -4.14
CA VAL A 352 -37.85 21.55 -5.52
C VAL A 352 -38.87 20.83 -6.42
N PRO A 353 -39.77 21.56 -7.10
CA PRO A 353 -40.80 20.96 -7.96
C PRO A 353 -40.20 20.63 -9.33
N ILE A 354 -39.22 19.73 -9.39
CA ILE A 354 -38.60 19.27 -10.63
C ILE A 354 -38.73 17.75 -10.68
N GLU A 355 -39.12 17.22 -11.84
CA GLU A 355 -39.29 15.79 -12.08
C GLU A 355 -38.00 14.97 -11.83
N LYS A 356 -36.82 15.60 -11.99
CA LYS A 356 -35.50 15.02 -11.74
C LYS A 356 -34.53 16.04 -11.13
N THR A 357 -34.05 15.79 -9.92
CA THR A 357 -32.98 16.59 -9.31
C THR A 357 -31.62 15.98 -9.63
N LEU A 358 -30.80 16.72 -10.37
CA LEU A 358 -29.44 16.32 -10.74
C LEU A 358 -28.41 17.01 -9.84
N ILE A 359 -27.48 16.23 -9.30
CA ILE A 359 -26.35 16.68 -8.50
C ILE A 359 -25.10 16.64 -9.35
N TYR A 360 -24.39 17.76 -9.39
CA TYR A 360 -23.22 18.00 -10.22
C TYR A 360 -21.98 18.11 -9.37
N MET A 361 -20.86 17.64 -9.90
CA MET A 361 -19.53 17.92 -9.39
C MET A 361 -18.96 19.15 -10.09
N GLU A 362 -18.37 20.07 -9.33
CA GLU A 362 -17.63 21.21 -9.83
C GLU A 362 -16.17 21.11 -9.37
N LEU A 363 -15.28 21.19 -10.35
CA LEU A 363 -13.83 21.17 -10.15
C LEU A 363 -13.24 22.56 -10.37
N ILE A 364 -12.28 22.94 -9.52
CA ILE A 364 -11.44 24.14 -9.68
C ILE A 364 -9.98 23.80 -9.41
N SER A 365 -9.08 24.58 -9.99
CA SER A 365 -7.65 24.55 -9.75
C SER A 365 -7.10 25.97 -9.88
N LYS A 366 -6.04 26.30 -9.14
CA LYS A 366 -5.31 27.57 -9.30
C LYS A 366 -4.42 27.54 -10.54
N GLU A 367 -3.90 26.37 -10.88
CA GLU A 367 -3.14 26.15 -12.11
C GLU A 367 -4.05 25.65 -13.23
N TRP A 368 -3.61 25.86 -14.46
CA TRP A 368 -4.36 25.41 -15.62
C TRP A 368 -4.45 23.88 -15.66
N VAL A 369 -5.68 23.38 -15.73
CA VAL A 369 -6.01 21.97 -15.97
C VAL A 369 -7.08 21.94 -17.04
N LYS A 370 -6.80 21.24 -18.13
CA LYS A 370 -7.71 21.10 -19.25
C LYS A 370 -8.98 20.38 -18.83
N ASP A 371 -10.11 20.78 -19.42
CA ASP A 371 -11.37 20.04 -19.37
C ASP A 371 -12.03 19.83 -17.99
N LEU A 372 -11.65 20.57 -16.95
CA LEU A 372 -12.31 20.51 -15.63
C LEU A 372 -13.83 20.68 -15.70
N LYS A 373 -14.34 21.48 -16.66
CA LYS A 373 -15.77 21.71 -16.86
C LYS A 373 -16.54 20.45 -17.31
N LEU A 374 -15.87 19.42 -17.85
CA LEU A 374 -16.50 18.17 -18.25
C LEU A 374 -17.06 17.38 -17.07
N SER A 375 -16.57 17.59 -15.84
CA SER A 375 -17.15 17.02 -14.61
C SER A 375 -18.66 17.26 -14.48
N LYS A 376 -19.15 18.40 -15.01
CA LYS A 376 -20.57 18.78 -14.97
C LYS A 376 -21.44 18.00 -15.98
N LYS A 377 -20.85 17.27 -16.91
CA LYS A 377 -21.58 16.49 -17.94
C LYS A 377 -22.05 15.13 -17.44
N THR A 378 -21.55 14.67 -16.30
CA THR A 378 -21.92 13.38 -15.70
C THR A 378 -22.51 13.60 -14.31
N PRO A 379 -23.70 14.23 -14.19
CA PRO A 379 -24.37 14.35 -12.89
C PRO A 379 -24.90 13.01 -12.39
N ILE A 380 -25.19 12.94 -11.09
CA ILE A 380 -25.95 11.84 -10.47
C ILE A 380 -27.36 12.30 -10.13
N GLU A 381 -28.35 11.44 -10.31
CA GLU A 381 -29.76 11.76 -10.07
C GLU A 381 -30.14 11.46 -8.61
N TYR A 382 -30.83 12.40 -7.96
CA TYR A 382 -31.45 12.16 -6.66
C TYR A 382 -32.79 11.44 -6.83
N THR A 383 -33.06 10.46 -5.97
CA THR A 383 -34.35 9.78 -5.87
C THR A 383 -34.68 9.41 -4.43
N ASP A 384 -35.97 9.53 -4.07
CA ASP A 384 -36.52 9.03 -2.81
C ASP A 384 -36.89 7.55 -2.86
N LYS A 385 -36.72 6.88 -4.02
CA LYS A 385 -37.03 5.46 -4.14
C LYS A 385 -36.13 4.62 -3.25
N GLU A 386 -36.77 3.94 -2.30
CA GLU A 386 -36.14 2.96 -1.42
C GLU A 386 -35.66 1.74 -2.21
N ASP A 387 -34.46 1.26 -1.89
CA ASP A 387 -33.82 0.18 -2.63
C ASP A 387 -32.64 -0.46 -1.88
N ILE A 388 -32.33 -1.72 -2.21
CA ILE A 388 -31.04 -2.34 -1.91
C ILE A 388 -30.15 -2.12 -3.13
N THR A 389 -29.18 -1.22 -3.02
CA THR A 389 -28.41 -0.75 -4.17
C THR A 389 -27.32 -1.72 -4.59
N SER A 390 -26.69 -2.39 -3.63
CA SER A 390 -25.73 -3.47 -3.89
C SER A 390 -25.47 -4.37 -2.69
N ILE A 391 -24.91 -5.54 -3.00
CA ILE A 391 -24.44 -6.55 -2.05
C ILE A 391 -23.06 -6.99 -2.55
N ALA A 392 -22.07 -7.02 -1.65
CA ALA A 392 -20.74 -7.56 -1.93
C ALA A 392 -20.21 -8.36 -0.74
N PHE A 393 -19.40 -9.37 -1.02
CA PHE A 393 -18.84 -10.27 -0.01
C PHE A 393 -17.36 -9.98 0.25
N TYR A 394 -16.94 -10.11 1.51
CA TYR A 394 -15.59 -9.81 1.98
C TYR A 394 -15.07 -10.89 2.93
N ARG A 395 -13.75 -11.05 2.97
CA ARG A 395 -13.08 -11.96 3.92
C ARG A 395 -12.95 -11.35 5.32
N ASP A 396 -13.03 -10.04 5.41
CA ASP A 396 -12.84 -9.27 6.63
C ASP A 396 -14.03 -8.36 6.94
N LYS A 397 -14.23 -8.08 8.22
CA LYS A 397 -15.31 -7.22 8.73
C LYS A 397 -15.16 -5.77 8.30
N ASP A 398 -13.94 -5.31 8.05
CA ASP A 398 -13.67 -3.93 7.58
C ASP A 398 -13.95 -3.77 6.07
N CYS A 399 -14.30 -4.86 5.37
CA CYS A 399 -14.58 -4.90 3.94
C CYS A 399 -13.41 -4.42 3.05
N LYS A 400 -12.19 -4.83 3.38
CA LYS A 400 -10.96 -4.50 2.62
C LYS A 400 -10.62 -5.54 1.55
N GLU A 401 -10.94 -6.80 1.78
CA GLU A 401 -10.62 -7.94 0.91
C GLU A 401 -11.89 -8.51 0.26
N ALA A 402 -12.29 -7.92 -0.87
CA ALA A 402 -13.47 -8.35 -1.62
C ALA A 402 -13.30 -9.77 -2.21
N ILE A 403 -14.32 -10.59 -2.03
CA ILE A 403 -14.42 -11.93 -2.60
C ILE A 403 -14.90 -11.83 -4.05
N LYS A 404 -14.11 -12.37 -4.98
CA LYS A 404 -14.41 -12.36 -6.44
C LYS A 404 -14.66 -13.74 -7.04
N GLY A 405 -14.67 -14.78 -6.21
CA GLY A 405 -14.82 -16.17 -6.64
C GLY A 405 -15.30 -17.04 -5.49
N PHE A 406 -15.19 -18.37 -5.65
CA PHE A 406 -15.60 -19.32 -4.62
C PHE A 406 -14.78 -19.17 -3.34
N VAL A 407 -15.44 -19.45 -2.23
CA VAL A 407 -14.85 -19.55 -0.90
C VAL A 407 -15.15 -20.94 -0.37
N GLU A 408 -14.14 -21.59 0.20
CA GLU A 408 -14.32 -22.90 0.83
C GLU A 408 -15.26 -22.76 2.05
N SER A 409 -16.14 -23.75 2.23
CA SER A 409 -16.96 -23.87 3.44
C SER A 409 -16.06 -24.03 4.66
N GLY A 410 -16.48 -23.54 5.84
CA GLY A 410 -15.64 -23.56 7.04
C GLY A 410 -14.96 -22.22 7.35
N GLN A 411 -15.38 -21.14 6.69
CA GLN A 411 -14.81 -19.80 6.86
C GLN A 411 -15.86 -18.81 7.34
N THR A 412 -15.42 -17.76 8.04
CA THR A 412 -16.28 -16.59 8.29
C THR A 412 -16.10 -15.61 7.14
N ILE A 413 -17.20 -15.21 6.52
CA ILE A 413 -17.24 -14.16 5.50
C ILE A 413 -18.21 -13.06 5.93
N TYR A 414 -18.14 -11.91 5.27
CA TYR A 414 -18.97 -10.76 5.58
C TYR A 414 -19.70 -10.27 4.32
N ALA A 415 -21.01 -10.08 4.40
CA ALA A 415 -21.78 -9.41 3.35
C ALA A 415 -21.97 -7.94 3.70
N ARG A 416 -21.50 -7.04 2.85
CA ARG A 416 -21.81 -5.61 2.94
C ARG A 416 -22.97 -5.27 2.02
N VAL A 417 -24.11 -4.96 2.63
CA VAL A 417 -25.33 -4.55 1.95
C VAL A 417 -25.42 -3.03 2.02
N THR A 418 -25.63 -2.38 0.88
CA THR A 418 -25.89 -0.94 0.81
C THR A 418 -27.33 -0.69 0.40
N THR A 419 -27.96 0.27 1.06
CA THR A 419 -29.36 0.65 0.83
C THR A 419 -29.46 2.13 0.49
N ARG A 420 -30.62 2.52 -0.05
CA ARG A 420 -31.00 3.91 -0.27
C ARG A 420 -32.41 4.11 0.25
N GLY A 421 -32.63 5.22 0.94
CA GLY A 421 -33.95 5.66 1.38
C GLY A 421 -34.56 4.91 2.56
N LEU A 422 -34.11 3.68 2.83
CA LEU A 422 -34.61 2.81 3.90
C LEU A 422 -34.25 3.35 5.31
N ASP A 423 -35.26 3.60 6.14
CA ASP A 423 -35.10 4.02 7.55
C ASP A 423 -35.05 2.82 8.51
N ASP A 424 -34.14 2.89 9.48
CA ASP A 424 -34.04 2.00 10.65
C ASP A 424 -34.32 0.53 10.32
N SER A 425 -33.68 0.09 9.25
CA SER A 425 -34.09 -1.11 8.53
C SER A 425 -33.24 -2.28 8.98
N TYR A 426 -33.92 -3.28 9.52
CA TYR A 426 -33.39 -4.60 9.77
C TYR A 426 -33.37 -5.36 8.44
N ILE A 427 -32.18 -5.61 7.90
CA ILE A 427 -32.00 -6.32 6.64
C ILE A 427 -31.78 -7.80 6.93
N THR A 428 -32.46 -8.66 6.17
CA THR A 428 -32.26 -10.11 6.19
C THR A 428 -31.79 -10.56 4.81
N LEU A 429 -30.69 -11.31 4.78
CA LEU A 429 -30.11 -11.88 3.58
C LEU A 429 -30.21 -13.41 3.64
N LEU A 430 -30.73 -13.99 2.56
CA LEU A 430 -30.68 -15.43 2.31
C LEU A 430 -29.49 -15.71 1.39
N VAL A 431 -28.50 -16.44 1.89
CA VAL A 431 -27.30 -16.82 1.14
C VAL A 431 -27.32 -18.31 0.88
N CYS A 432 -27.52 -18.69 -0.38
CA CYS A 432 -27.55 -20.10 -0.78
C CYS A 432 -26.13 -20.59 -1.09
N ARG A 433 -25.75 -21.73 -0.51
CA ARG A 433 -24.52 -22.44 -0.89
C ARG A 433 -24.67 -22.98 -2.32
N HIS A 434 -23.60 -22.85 -3.10
CA HIS A 434 -23.53 -23.44 -4.43
C HIS A 434 -23.20 -24.92 -4.31
N ASP A 435 -24.17 -25.80 -4.57
CA ASP A 435 -23.97 -27.26 -4.58
C ASP A 435 -23.82 -27.75 -6.03
N MET A 436 -22.78 -28.54 -6.28
CA MET A 436 -22.43 -29.10 -7.59
C MET A 436 -23.27 -30.35 -7.88
N GLU A 437 -24.60 -30.25 -7.95
CA GLU A 437 -25.41 -31.34 -8.53
C GLU A 437 -26.44 -30.82 -9.53
N LYS A 438 -26.31 -31.32 -10.77
CA LYS A 438 -27.34 -31.24 -11.80
C LYS A 438 -28.40 -32.28 -11.47
N GLU A 439 -29.54 -31.86 -10.95
CA GLU A 439 -30.78 -32.60 -11.17
C GLU A 439 -31.84 -31.66 -11.71
N GLU A 440 -32.25 -31.90 -12.95
CA GLU A 440 -33.46 -31.33 -13.51
C GLU A 440 -34.65 -31.74 -12.61
N GLY A 441 -35.21 -30.76 -11.90
CA GLY A 441 -36.40 -30.93 -11.08
C GLY A 441 -36.20 -30.88 -9.57
N ALA A 442 -34.98 -30.75 -9.05
CA ALA A 442 -34.75 -30.63 -7.62
C ALA A 442 -34.96 -29.18 -7.13
N ASN A 443 -35.89 -28.99 -6.19
CA ASN A 443 -36.04 -27.77 -5.40
C ASN A 443 -34.67 -27.34 -4.83
N LEU A 444 -34.39 -26.03 -4.80
CA LEU A 444 -33.20 -25.39 -4.21
C LEU A 444 -32.99 -25.82 -2.73
N TYR A 445 -32.43 -27.01 -2.50
CA TYR A 445 -32.05 -27.52 -1.18
C TYR A 445 -30.52 -27.60 -1.09
N GLY A 446 -29.84 -26.49 -1.37
CA GLY A 446 -28.50 -26.27 -0.85
C GLY A 446 -28.57 -25.68 0.56
N GLY A 447 -27.50 -25.79 1.36
CA GLY A 447 -27.45 -25.13 2.68
C GLY A 447 -27.73 -23.63 2.56
N VAL A 448 -28.71 -23.12 3.31
CA VAL A 448 -29.09 -21.69 3.31
C VAL A 448 -28.61 -21.05 4.59
N TYR A 449 -27.79 -20.00 4.46
CA TYR A 449 -27.41 -19.14 5.58
C TYR A 449 -28.39 -17.96 5.63
N LEU A 450 -29.13 -17.86 6.73
CA LEU A 450 -29.98 -16.71 7.03
C LEU A 450 -29.21 -15.79 7.96
N VAL A 451 -28.87 -14.59 7.48
CA VAL A 451 -28.16 -13.59 8.28
C VAL A 451 -28.90 -12.27 8.24
N SER A 452 -28.90 -11.56 9.37
CA SER A 452 -29.64 -10.31 9.49
C SER A 452 -28.89 -9.29 10.34
N GLY A 453 -29.24 -8.02 10.17
CA GLY A 453 -28.66 -6.93 10.95
C GLY A 453 -29.15 -5.56 10.52
N ASP A 454 -28.87 -4.58 11.37
CA ASP A 454 -29.30 -3.19 11.17
C ASP A 454 -28.40 -2.44 10.19
N THR A 455 -29.01 -1.49 9.49
CA THR A 455 -28.28 -0.51 8.69
C THR A 455 -27.85 0.69 9.54
N ASN A 456 -26.64 1.18 9.31
CA ASN A 456 -26.17 2.42 9.94
C ASN A 456 -26.79 3.68 9.30
N SER A 457 -26.36 4.86 9.75
CA SER A 457 -26.82 6.18 9.24
C SER A 457 -26.54 6.40 7.75
N HIS A 458 -25.68 5.59 7.14
CA HIS A 458 -25.30 5.65 5.72
C HIS A 458 -26.01 4.58 4.88
N GLY A 459 -26.96 3.84 5.46
CA GLY A 459 -27.66 2.76 4.77
C GLY A 459 -26.76 1.54 4.54
N ILE A 460 -25.76 1.30 5.39
CA ILE A 460 -24.84 0.17 5.25
C ILE A 460 -25.07 -0.83 6.37
N ALA A 461 -25.28 -2.09 6.02
CA ALA A 461 -25.29 -3.24 6.92
C ALA A 461 -24.09 -4.15 6.60
N ILE A 462 -23.40 -4.63 7.64
CA ILE A 462 -22.31 -5.61 7.51
C ILE A 462 -22.75 -6.87 8.27
N LEU A 463 -23.05 -7.93 7.52
CA LEU A 463 -23.62 -9.16 8.04
C LEU A 463 -22.53 -10.25 8.08
N GLU A 464 -22.28 -10.80 9.26
CA GLU A 464 -21.34 -11.92 9.44
C GLU A 464 -22.02 -13.23 9.04
N ILE A 465 -21.37 -14.00 8.18
CA ILE A 465 -21.83 -15.30 7.69
C ILE A 465 -20.77 -16.34 8.06
N LYS A 466 -21.13 -17.28 8.92
CA LYS A 466 -20.30 -18.44 9.24
C LYS A 466 -20.67 -19.56 8.31
N THR A 467 -19.76 -19.96 7.42
CA THR A 467 -20.02 -21.01 6.41
C THR A 467 -19.71 -22.42 6.92
N ASP A 468 -19.67 -22.61 8.23
CA ASP A 468 -19.48 -23.93 8.84
C ASP A 468 -20.72 -24.79 8.62
N THR A 469 -20.52 -26.06 8.31
CA THR A 469 -21.59 -27.07 8.26
C THR A 469 -21.95 -27.43 9.70
N THR A 470 -23.11 -27.01 10.19
CA THR A 470 -23.80 -27.75 11.26
C THR A 470 -24.43 -29.01 10.67
#